data_AF-A0A8X6X8D1-F1
#
_entry.id   AF-A0A8X6X8D1-F1
#
_cell.length_a   1.000
_cell.length_b   1.000
_cell.length_c   1.000
_cell.angle_alpha   90.00
_cell.angle_beta   90.00
_cell.angle_gamma   90.00
#
_symmetry.space_group_name_H-M   'P 1'
#
loop_
_entity.id
_entity.type
_entity.pdbx_description
1 polymer ?
#
loop_
_entity_poly.entity_id
_entity_poly.type
_entity_poly.pdbx_seq_one_letter_code
_entity_poly.pdbx_strand_id
1 'polypeptide(L)'
;MDAANQAILERAKKSRSTSRTLVTKQINKLESEISNSTDKTTVHEIYMQLISKFEELSTLDKEIERLIDIESLEEEIFTRAKNIEFIIWKIGAERYVGSVSNIAIQNSGENQPQNMTLPLNSTVTSVLTNQPRLPKLTLESFSGKDISSFTSFWARFKSAVHENSSLNDVD
;
A
#
# COMPACT_ATOMS: atom_id res chain seq x y z
N MET A 1 25.76 -7.72 13.11
CA MET A 1 25.35 -9.13 13.37
C MET A 1 26.48 -10.05 12.92
N ASP A 2 27.04 -10.85 13.81
CA ASP A 2 28.18 -11.73 13.49
C ASP A 2 27.75 -12.93 12.64
N ALA A 3 28.68 -13.49 11.86
CA ALA A 3 28.42 -14.60 10.93
C ALA A 3 27.79 -15.84 11.60
N ALA A 4 28.13 -16.09 12.87
CA ALA A 4 27.54 -17.15 13.67
C ALA A 4 26.04 -16.91 13.94
N ASN A 5 25.66 -15.69 14.33
CA ASN A 5 24.26 -15.33 14.58
C ASN A 5 23.44 -15.39 13.29
N GLN A 6 24.02 -14.99 12.15
CA GLN A 6 23.36 -15.10 10.85
C GLN A 6 23.08 -16.57 10.46
N ALA A 7 24.04 -17.47 10.69
CA ALA A 7 23.85 -18.90 10.42
C ALA A 7 22.78 -19.53 11.32
N ILE A 8 22.73 -19.14 12.59
CA ILE A 8 21.70 -19.58 13.55
C ILE A 8 20.32 -19.06 13.11
N LEU A 9 20.22 -17.80 12.69
CA LEU A 9 18.97 -17.19 12.22
C LEU A 9 18.41 -17.93 10.99
N GLU A 10 19.26 -18.20 9.99
CA GLU A 10 18.82 -18.94 8.79
C GLU A 10 18.41 -20.37 9.10
N ARG A 11 19.11 -21.04 10.04
CA ARG A 11 18.71 -22.35 10.53
C ARG A 11 17.36 -22.31 11.25
N ALA A 12 17.14 -21.33 12.13
CA ALA A 12 15.90 -21.16 12.87
C ALA A 12 14.71 -20.90 11.92
N LYS A 13 14.89 -20.00 10.94
CA LYS A 13 13.89 -19.74 9.88
C LYS A 13 13.53 -20.99 9.09
N LYS A 14 14.54 -21.79 8.70
CA LYS A 14 14.33 -23.05 7.98
C LYS A 14 13.56 -24.05 8.83
N SER A 15 13.97 -24.25 10.09
CA SER A 15 13.30 -25.15 11.02
C SER A 15 11.84 -24.76 11.23
N ARG A 16 11.56 -23.46 11.42
CA ARG A 16 10.21 -22.92 11.56
C ARG A 16 9.34 -23.22 10.35
N SER A 17 9.87 -23.05 9.15
CA SER A 17 9.15 -23.34 7.90
C SER A 17 8.76 -24.83 7.81
N THR A 18 9.70 -25.73 8.15
CA THR A 18 9.43 -27.16 8.20
C THR A 18 8.37 -27.51 9.25
N SER A 19 8.49 -26.97 10.46
CA SER A 19 7.54 -27.24 11.55
C SER A 19 6.14 -26.72 11.24
N ARG A 20 6.00 -25.54 10.61
CA ARG A 20 4.70 -25.03 10.10
C ARG A 20 4.06 -25.99 9.10
N THR A 21 4.85 -26.49 8.15
CA THR A 21 4.36 -27.46 7.15
C THR A 21 3.85 -28.75 7.81
N LEU A 22 4.55 -29.24 8.83
CA LEU A 22 4.15 -30.43 9.58
C LEU A 22 2.88 -30.19 10.40
N VAL A 23 2.79 -29.05 11.08
CA VAL A 23 1.59 -28.63 11.83
C VAL A 23 0.37 -28.57 10.91
N THR A 24 0.47 -27.96 9.74
CA THR A 24 -0.63 -27.92 8.77
C THR A 24 -1.07 -29.33 8.35
N LYS A 25 -0.12 -30.22 8.05
CA LYS A 25 -0.46 -31.63 7.70
C LYS A 25 -1.17 -32.35 8.85
N GLN A 26 -0.74 -32.10 10.09
CA GLN A 26 -1.26 -32.74 11.28
C GLN A 26 -2.65 -32.21 11.65
N ILE A 27 -2.91 -30.91 11.44
CA ILE A 27 -4.26 -30.31 11.53
C ILE A 27 -5.19 -30.97 10.52
N ASN A 28 -4.81 -31.05 9.25
CA ASN A 28 -5.65 -31.68 8.23
C ASN A 28 -5.93 -33.16 8.55
N LYS A 29 -4.94 -33.87 9.09
CA LYS A 29 -5.11 -35.26 9.56
C LYS A 29 -6.09 -35.32 10.73
N LEU A 30 -5.97 -34.42 11.70
CA LEU A 30 -6.87 -34.33 12.86
C LEU A 30 -8.30 -34.05 12.44
N GLU A 31 -8.52 -33.08 11.53
CA GLU A 31 -9.83 -32.75 10.98
C GLU A 31 -10.47 -33.94 10.27
N SER A 32 -9.68 -34.67 9.47
CA SER A 32 -10.13 -35.91 8.81
C SER A 32 -10.49 -36.99 9.82
N GLU A 33 -9.67 -37.20 10.86
CA GLU A 33 -9.92 -38.24 11.87
C GLU A 33 -11.18 -37.91 12.69
N ILE A 34 -11.36 -36.65 13.09
CA ILE A 34 -12.56 -36.19 13.80
C ILE A 34 -13.81 -36.35 12.93
N SER A 35 -13.70 -36.12 11.62
CA SER A 35 -14.84 -36.21 10.70
C SER A 35 -15.22 -37.65 10.35
N ASN A 36 -14.25 -38.57 10.33
CA ASN A 36 -14.42 -39.91 9.75
C ASN A 36 -14.27 -41.07 10.74
N SER A 37 -13.71 -40.85 11.93
CA SER A 37 -13.31 -41.90 12.88
C SER A 37 -13.87 -41.64 14.28
N THR A 38 -14.24 -42.70 14.99
CA THR A 38 -14.64 -42.66 16.42
C THR A 38 -13.46 -42.98 17.34
N ASP A 39 -12.25 -43.24 16.80
CA ASP A 39 -11.08 -43.56 17.62
C ASP A 39 -10.52 -42.33 18.33
N LYS A 40 -11.01 -42.12 19.55
CA LYS A 40 -10.57 -41.04 20.45
C LYS A 40 -9.07 -41.12 20.79
N THR A 41 -8.47 -42.31 20.72
CA THR A 41 -7.06 -42.51 21.07
C THR A 41 -6.16 -41.86 20.02
N THR A 42 -6.42 -42.14 18.74
CA THR A 42 -5.68 -41.54 17.62
C THR A 42 -5.86 -40.02 17.58
N VAL A 43 -7.08 -39.52 17.80
CA VAL A 43 -7.36 -38.07 17.90
C VAL A 43 -6.54 -37.42 19.02
N HIS A 44 -6.51 -38.05 20.20
CA HIS A 44 -5.74 -37.54 21.34
C HIS A 44 -4.24 -37.56 21.06
N GLU A 45 -3.71 -38.61 20.43
CA GLU A 45 -2.29 -38.67 20.06
C GLU A 45 -1.90 -37.55 19.08
N ILE A 46 -2.70 -37.35 18.04
CA ILE A 46 -2.48 -36.27 17.06
C ILE A 46 -2.52 -34.90 17.75
N TYR A 47 -3.45 -34.70 18.68
CA TYR A 47 -3.56 -33.48 19.48
C TYR A 47 -2.30 -33.23 20.34
N MET A 48 -1.80 -34.26 21.03
CA MET A 48 -0.58 -34.16 21.85
C MET A 48 0.66 -33.83 21.00
N GLN A 49 0.77 -34.43 19.81
CA GLN A 49 1.83 -34.09 18.86
C GLN A 49 1.74 -32.63 18.39
N LEU A 50 0.51 -32.12 18.21
CA LEU A 50 0.27 -30.75 17.78
C LEU A 50 0.68 -29.72 18.86
N ILE A 51 0.37 -30.00 20.14
CA ILE A 51 0.82 -29.18 21.27
C ILE A 51 2.34 -29.07 21.28
N SER A 52 3.04 -30.21 21.22
CA SER A 52 4.50 -30.23 21.21
C SER A 52 5.09 -29.42 20.05
N LYS A 53 4.49 -29.51 18.86
CA LYS A 53 4.92 -28.73 17.69
C LYS A 53 4.62 -27.24 17.82
N PHE A 54 3.55 -26.86 18.50
CA PHE A 54 3.23 -25.46 18.78
C PHE A 54 4.25 -24.83 19.75
N GLU A 55 4.65 -25.57 20.79
CA GLU A 55 5.71 -25.14 21.71
C GLU A 55 7.07 -24.97 21.00
N GLU A 56 7.40 -25.89 20.10
CA GLU A 56 8.60 -25.79 19.24
C GLU A 56 8.56 -24.52 18.38
N LEU A 57 7.41 -24.23 17.75
CA LEU A 57 7.22 -23.02 16.95
C LEU A 57 7.35 -21.75 17.79
N SER A 58 6.76 -21.70 18.99
CA SER A 58 6.90 -20.56 19.90
C SER A 58 8.35 -20.30 20.29
N THR A 59 9.12 -21.37 20.52
CA THR A 59 10.55 -21.27 20.83
C THR A 59 11.35 -20.74 19.63
N LEU A 60 11.07 -21.25 18.43
CA LEU A 60 11.72 -20.79 17.20
C LEU A 60 11.40 -19.32 16.88
N ASP A 61 10.15 -18.88 17.09
CA ASP A 61 9.75 -17.50 16.85
C ASP A 61 10.46 -16.53 17.81
N LYS A 62 10.55 -16.86 19.11
CA LYS A 62 11.33 -16.07 20.09
C LYS A 62 12.81 -16.01 19.76
N GLU A 63 13.40 -17.11 19.29
CA GLU A 63 14.81 -17.13 18.90
C GLU A 63 15.07 -16.28 17.66
N ILE A 64 14.16 -16.31 16.68
CA ILE A 64 14.23 -15.43 15.50
C ILE A 64 14.09 -13.96 15.91
N GLU A 65 13.14 -13.64 16.79
CA GLU A 65 12.94 -12.29 17.33
C GLU A 65 14.20 -11.78 18.03
N ARG A 66 14.82 -12.59 18.89
CA ARG A 66 16.07 -12.24 19.59
C ARG A 66 17.26 -12.02 18.65
N LEU A 67 17.31 -12.76 17.55
CA LEU A 67 18.41 -12.66 16.57
C LEU A 67 18.22 -11.49 15.60
N ILE A 68 16.99 -10.99 15.45
CA ILE A 68 16.70 -9.82 14.64
C ILE A 68 16.78 -8.59 15.55
N ASP A 69 17.62 -7.63 15.20
CA ASP A 69 17.65 -6.34 15.87
C ASP A 69 16.50 -5.46 15.36
N ILE A 70 15.34 -5.58 16.02
CA ILE A 70 14.11 -4.85 15.63
C ILE A 70 14.30 -3.35 15.84
N GLU A 71 14.97 -2.94 16.92
CA GLU A 71 15.21 -1.53 17.23
C GLU A 71 16.10 -0.88 16.16
N SER A 72 17.17 -1.57 15.75
CA SER A 72 18.00 -1.11 14.62
C SER A 72 17.22 -1.00 13.31
N LEU A 73 16.30 -1.95 13.03
CA LEU A 73 15.46 -1.91 11.83
C LEU A 73 14.50 -0.71 11.84
N GLU A 74 13.87 -0.45 12.98
CA GLU A 74 12.95 0.68 13.15
C GLU A 74 13.68 2.03 13.03
N GLU A 75 14.87 2.17 13.62
CA GLU A 75 15.73 3.35 13.45
C GLU A 75 16.14 3.57 11.99
N GLU A 76 16.48 2.50 11.25
CA GLU A 76 16.83 2.58 9.83
C GLU A 76 15.62 3.06 8.99
N ILE A 77 14.44 2.50 9.25
CA ILE A 77 13.19 2.91 8.58
C ILE A 77 12.91 4.40 8.85
N PHE A 78 13.00 4.81 10.12
CA PHE A 78 12.79 6.20 10.52
C PHE A 78 13.79 7.14 9.83
N THR A 79 15.07 6.77 9.80
CA THR A 79 16.13 7.54 9.14
C THR A 79 15.88 7.68 7.64
N ARG A 80 15.47 6.59 6.97
CA ARG A 80 15.11 6.62 5.55
C ARG A 80 13.90 7.51 5.29
N ALA A 81 12.87 7.45 6.13
CA ALA A 81 11.69 8.32 6.02
C ALA A 81 12.07 9.81 6.14
N LYS A 82 12.88 10.16 7.14
CA LYS A 82 13.40 11.53 7.32
C LYS A 82 14.24 12.00 6.11
N ASN A 83 15.05 11.12 5.52
CA ASN A 83 15.82 11.44 4.33
C ASN A 83 14.93 11.72 3.11
N ILE A 84 13.84 10.96 2.93
CA ILE A 84 12.84 11.23 1.88
C ILE A 84 12.18 12.59 2.10
N GLU A 85 11.77 12.89 3.33
CA GLU A 85 11.19 14.19 3.67
C GLU A 85 12.14 15.34 3.32
N PHE A 86 13.42 15.21 3.69
CA PHE A 86 14.46 16.19 3.34
C PHE A 86 14.60 16.38 1.83
N ILE A 87 14.57 15.31 1.03
CA ILE A 87 14.65 15.39 -0.44
C ILE A 87 13.45 16.16 -1.00
N ILE A 88 12.24 15.91 -0.50
CA ILE A 88 11.03 16.62 -0.93
C ILE A 88 11.17 18.12 -0.62
N TRP A 89 11.59 18.46 0.60
CA TRP A 89 11.83 19.84 1.00
C TRP A 89 12.91 20.51 0.16
N LYS A 90 14.02 19.82 -0.13
CA LYS A 90 15.11 20.30 -0.98
C LYS A 90 14.62 20.62 -2.39
N ILE A 91 13.90 19.69 -3.03
CA ILE A 91 13.31 19.89 -4.36
C ILE A 91 12.33 21.07 -4.34
N GLY A 92 11.49 21.17 -3.30
CA GLY A 92 10.56 22.27 -3.11
C GLY A 92 11.28 23.63 -3.01
N ALA A 93 12.34 23.70 -2.21
CA ALA A 93 13.16 24.89 -2.04
C ALA A 93 13.88 25.27 -3.34
N GLU A 94 14.50 24.30 -4.03
CA GLU A 94 15.17 24.53 -5.32
C GLU A 94 14.20 25.07 -6.38
N ARG A 95 12.99 24.50 -6.45
CA ARG A 95 11.93 24.99 -7.35
C ARG A 95 11.53 26.42 -7.00
N TYR A 96 11.29 26.70 -5.71
CA TYR A 96 10.90 28.03 -5.25
C TYR A 96 11.97 29.08 -5.58
N VAL A 97 13.24 28.79 -5.28
CA VAL A 97 14.38 29.66 -5.62
C VAL A 97 14.46 29.87 -7.12
N GLY A 98 14.31 28.81 -7.93
CA GLY A 98 14.27 28.92 -9.39
C GLY A 98 13.12 29.80 -9.90
N SER A 99 11.93 29.68 -9.32
CA SER A 99 10.79 30.53 -9.65
C SER A 99 11.04 31.99 -9.29
N VAL A 100 11.60 32.29 -8.11
CA VAL A 100 11.91 33.67 -7.70
C VAL A 100 13.02 34.29 -8.54
N SER A 101 14.08 33.53 -8.87
CA SER A 101 15.15 33.99 -9.77
C SER A 101 14.64 34.26 -11.20
N ASN A 102 13.70 33.45 -11.71
CA ASN A 102 13.08 33.69 -13.02
C ASN A 102 12.08 34.86 -13.00
N ILE A 103 11.42 35.14 -11.87
CA ILE A 103 10.52 36.30 -11.69
C ILE A 103 11.32 37.61 -11.67
N ALA A 104 12.59 37.61 -11.24
CA ALA A 104 13.42 38.81 -11.25
C ALA A 104 13.81 39.30 -12.67
N ILE A 105 13.64 38.48 -13.72
CA ILE A 105 14.04 38.84 -15.11
C ILE A 105 12.83 39.22 -16.00
N GLN A 106 11.58 39.01 -15.56
CA GLN A 106 10.39 39.23 -16.41
C GLN A 106 9.61 40.52 -16.11
N ASN A 107 10.02 41.35 -15.13
CA ASN A 107 9.31 42.58 -14.77
C ASN A 107 9.78 43.83 -15.53
N SER A 108 10.02 43.72 -16.83
CA SER A 108 10.17 44.89 -17.71
C SER A 108 9.75 44.55 -19.14
N GLY A 109 8.48 44.85 -19.48
CA GLY A 109 7.98 44.68 -20.86
C GLY A 109 6.49 44.37 -20.98
N GLU A 110 5.65 45.35 -20.66
CA GLU A 110 4.36 45.70 -21.29
C GLU A 110 3.84 44.81 -22.45
N ASN A 111 2.62 44.25 -22.33
CA ASN A 111 1.45 44.51 -23.21
C ASN A 111 0.35 43.40 -23.22
N GLN A 112 -0.85 43.80 -22.76
CA GLN A 112 -2.20 43.52 -23.28
C GLN A 112 -2.86 42.12 -23.18
N PRO A 113 -4.10 42.02 -22.63
CA PRO A 113 -4.90 40.79 -22.64
C PRO A 113 -5.74 40.68 -23.93
N GLN A 114 -5.62 39.57 -24.66
CA GLN A 114 -6.55 39.22 -25.73
C GLN A 114 -7.51 38.13 -25.27
N ASN A 115 -8.79 38.48 -25.34
CA ASN A 115 -9.96 37.63 -25.21
C ASN A 115 -9.87 36.41 -26.15
N MET A 116 -10.15 35.22 -25.63
CA MET A 116 -10.69 34.13 -26.46
C MET A 116 -11.91 33.50 -25.79
N THR A 117 -13.04 33.88 -26.36
CA THR A 117 -14.39 33.38 -26.22
C THR A 117 -14.45 31.87 -26.48
N LEU A 118 -14.93 31.06 -25.54
CA LEU A 118 -15.38 29.69 -25.80
C LEU A 118 -16.80 29.73 -26.39
N PRO A 119 -17.09 29.04 -27.51
CA PRO A 119 -18.45 28.93 -28.01
C PRO A 119 -19.25 27.94 -27.14
N LEU A 120 -20.32 28.48 -26.56
CA LEU A 120 -21.42 27.76 -25.96
C LEU A 120 -22.28 27.18 -27.10
N ASN A 121 -22.20 25.88 -27.37
CA ASN A 121 -23.22 25.19 -28.18
C ASN A 121 -23.70 23.95 -27.44
N SER A 122 -24.76 24.18 -26.68
CA SER A 122 -25.69 23.17 -26.19
C SER A 122 -26.58 22.76 -27.36
N THR A 123 -26.58 21.47 -27.72
CA THR A 123 -27.68 20.88 -28.49
C THR A 123 -28.11 19.60 -27.79
N VAL A 124 -29.30 19.69 -27.21
CA VAL A 124 -30.07 18.61 -26.61
C VAL A 124 -30.94 17.97 -27.70
N THR A 125 -30.83 16.65 -27.86
CA THR A 125 -31.89 15.77 -28.42
C THR A 125 -31.75 14.41 -27.72
N SER A 126 -32.46 14.16 -26.60
CA SER A 126 -33.68 13.34 -26.49
C SER A 126 -33.60 12.00 -27.28
N VAL A 127 -33.92 10.81 -26.77
CA VAL A 127 -34.91 10.35 -25.78
C VAL A 127 -34.52 8.93 -25.28
N LEU A 128 -35.10 8.51 -24.14
CA LEU A 128 -35.39 7.14 -23.67
C LEU A 128 -34.35 6.46 -22.75
N THR A 129 -34.47 6.69 -21.45
CA THR A 129 -34.94 5.69 -20.47
C THR A 129 -35.25 6.40 -19.14
N ASN A 130 -36.48 6.26 -18.63
CA ASN A 130 -36.93 6.88 -17.39
C ASN A 130 -36.34 6.18 -16.16
N GLN A 131 -35.09 6.51 -15.85
CA GLN A 131 -34.49 6.41 -14.52
C GLN A 131 -33.59 7.65 -14.39
N PRO A 132 -33.63 8.41 -13.27
CA PRO A 132 -32.63 9.45 -13.01
C PRO A 132 -31.27 8.76 -12.87
N ARG A 133 -30.53 8.64 -13.97
CA ARG A 133 -29.15 8.15 -13.94
C ARG A 133 -28.25 9.34 -13.69
N LEU A 134 -27.47 9.26 -12.62
CA LEU A 134 -26.42 10.23 -12.36
C LEU A 134 -25.50 10.32 -13.60
N PRO A 135 -25.09 11.52 -14.02
CA PRO A 135 -24.08 11.69 -15.06
C PRO A 135 -22.87 10.82 -14.74
N LYS A 136 -22.49 9.93 -15.67
CA LYS A 136 -21.38 9.02 -15.44
C LYS A 136 -20.07 9.79 -15.43
N LEU A 137 -19.46 9.92 -14.25
CA LEU A 137 -18.13 10.51 -14.12
C LEU A 137 -17.10 9.57 -14.76
N THR A 138 -16.55 9.97 -15.91
CA THR A 138 -15.48 9.21 -16.59
C THR A 138 -14.12 9.71 -16.12
N LEU A 139 -13.55 9.04 -15.12
CA LEU A 139 -12.16 9.23 -14.70
C LEU A 139 -11.29 8.13 -15.29
N GLU A 140 -10.15 8.53 -15.83
CA GLU A 140 -9.13 7.59 -16.32
C GLU A 140 -8.47 6.89 -15.13
N SER A 141 -8.26 5.57 -15.25
CA SER A 141 -7.64 4.79 -14.17
C SER A 141 -6.12 4.95 -14.20
N PHE A 142 -5.52 5.27 -13.05
CA PHE A 142 -4.07 5.32 -12.91
C PHE A 142 -3.52 3.95 -12.53
N SER A 143 -2.81 3.31 -13.47
CA SER A 143 -2.27 1.96 -13.29
C SER A 143 -0.90 1.89 -12.60
N GLY A 144 -0.30 3.03 -12.27
CA GLY A 144 1.03 3.09 -11.63
C GLY A 144 2.22 2.74 -12.54
N LYS A 145 1.99 2.35 -13.81
CA LYS A 145 3.06 1.98 -14.75
C LYS A 145 3.97 3.14 -15.16
N ASP A 146 3.43 4.35 -15.21
CA ASP A 146 4.18 5.57 -15.52
C ASP A 146 3.95 6.61 -14.42
N ILE A 147 4.93 6.76 -13.54
CA ILE A 147 4.88 7.69 -12.41
C ILE A 147 4.78 9.16 -12.86
N SER A 148 5.30 9.49 -14.05
CA SER A 148 5.31 10.86 -14.56
C SER A 148 3.90 11.36 -14.89
N SER A 149 2.98 10.44 -15.21
CA SER A 149 1.57 10.72 -15.48
C SER A 149 0.73 10.97 -14.21
N PHE A 150 1.27 10.70 -13.01
CA PHE A 150 0.53 10.83 -11.75
C PHE A 150 0.05 12.27 -11.50
N THR A 151 0.88 13.27 -11.78
CA THR A 151 0.51 14.68 -11.55
C THR A 151 -0.71 15.09 -12.38
N SER A 152 -0.74 14.69 -13.66
CA SER A 152 -1.85 14.97 -14.56
C SER A 152 -3.12 14.21 -14.17
N PHE A 153 -2.97 12.95 -13.75
CA PHE A 153 -4.07 12.17 -13.18
C PHE A 153 -4.64 12.83 -11.92
N TRP A 154 -3.77 13.21 -10.97
CA TRP A 154 -4.18 13.81 -9.71
C TRP A 154 -4.90 15.14 -9.91
N ALA A 155 -4.43 16.01 -10.82
CA ALA A 155 -5.13 17.25 -11.13
C ALA A 155 -6.57 17.01 -11.61
N ARG A 156 -6.77 15.98 -12.45
CA ARG A 156 -8.10 15.60 -12.96
C ARG A 156 -8.97 14.99 -11.85
N PHE A 157 -8.42 14.08 -11.05
CA PHE A 157 -9.12 13.48 -9.92
C PHE A 157 -9.54 14.54 -8.89
N LYS A 158 -8.61 15.46 -8.57
CA LYS A 158 -8.84 16.52 -7.59
C LYS A 158 -9.99 17.42 -8.01
N SER A 159 -10.01 17.88 -9.27
CA SER A 159 -11.10 18.71 -9.77
C SER A 159 -12.43 17.97 -9.90
N ALA A 160 -12.41 16.70 -10.35
CA ALA A 160 -13.62 15.95 -10.63
C ALA A 160 -14.29 15.34 -9.39
N VAL A 161 -13.51 15.04 -8.34
CA VAL A 161 -13.97 14.33 -7.14
C VAL A 161 -13.70 15.13 -5.88
N HIS A 162 -12.43 15.46 -5.60
CA HIS A 162 -12.03 15.98 -4.29
C HIS A 162 -12.55 17.39 -3.99
N GLU A 163 -12.50 18.27 -4.99
CA GLU A 163 -12.94 19.67 -4.91
C GLU A 163 -14.32 19.88 -5.57
N ASN A 164 -14.96 18.80 -6.02
CA ASN A 164 -16.24 18.89 -6.69
C ASN A 164 -17.39 18.99 -5.67
N SER A 165 -17.82 20.21 -5.37
CA SER A 165 -18.91 20.50 -4.45
C SER A 165 -20.26 19.91 -4.87
N SER A 166 -20.45 19.56 -6.15
CA SER A 166 -21.69 18.93 -6.62
C SER A 166 -21.85 17.47 -6.17
N LEU A 167 -20.79 16.86 -5.62
CA LEU A 167 -20.84 15.52 -5.03
C LEU A 167 -21.10 15.53 -3.52
N ASN A 168 -21.08 16.71 -2.88
CA ASN A 168 -21.28 16.85 -1.44
C ASN A 168 -22.77 16.92 -1.03
N ASP A 169 -23.68 17.02 -2.00
CA ASP A 169 -25.12 17.11 -1.77
C ASP A 169 -25.81 15.88 -2.38
N VAL A 170 -25.77 14.78 -1.61
CA VAL A 170 -26.53 13.56 -1.91
C VAL A 170 -27.24 13.16 -0.61
N ASP A 171 -28.40 13.76 -0.38
CA ASP A 171 -29.45 13.25 0.54
C ASP A 171 -30.36 12.26 -0.19
#